data_AF-A0A3E4LVB1-F1
#
_entry.id   AF-A0A3E4LVB1-F1
#
_cell.length_a   1.000
_cell.length_b   1.000
_cell.length_c   1.000
_cell.angle_alpha   90.00
_cell.angle_beta   90.00
_cell.angle_gamma   90.00
#
_symmetry.space_group_name_H-M   'P 1'
#
loop_
_entity.id
_entity.type
_entity.pdbx_description
1 polymer ?
#
loop_
_entity_poly.entity_id
_entity_poly.type
_entity_poly.pdbx_seq_one_letter_code
_entity_poly.pdbx_strand_id
1 'polypeptide(L)'
;MQIPHTCNNGTSFVLASARYPAAIELIISNYGLTCSIIAFSGGLILDENRSVLYEKGFTAKDAAYTRSDWIVKDPSDPRVLFYHSRQ
;
A
#
# COMPACT_ATOMS: atom_id res chain seq x y z
N MET A 1 9.16 9.02 14.37
CA MET A 1 9.35 9.45 12.97
C MET A 1 8.28 10.49 12.68
N GLN A 2 8.66 11.74 12.41
CA GLN A 2 7.72 12.76 11.92
C GLN A 2 7.73 12.70 10.40
N ILE A 3 6.55 12.57 9.80
CA ILE A 3 6.40 12.63 8.35
C ILE A 3 6.32 14.13 7.99
N PRO A 4 7.17 14.66 7.10
CA PRO A 4 7.00 16.01 6.57
C PRO A 4 5.64 16.13 5.89
N HIS A 5 4.95 17.25 6.09
CA HIS A 5 3.66 17.52 5.47
C HIS A 5 3.64 18.97 4.97
N THR A 6 3.16 19.16 3.74
CA THR A 6 2.70 20.46 3.25
C THR A 6 1.19 20.56 3.40
N CYS A 7 0.71 21.77 3.66
CA CYS A 7 -0.68 22.04 4.01
C CYS A 7 -1.48 22.39 2.75
N ASN A 8 -2.63 21.73 2.52
CA ASN A 8 -3.67 22.32 1.69
C ASN A 8 -4.58 23.14 2.62
N ASN A 9 -4.68 24.45 2.41
CA ASN A 9 -5.43 25.37 3.28
C ASN A 9 -5.06 25.30 4.79
N GLY A 10 -3.79 25.06 5.11
CA GLY A 10 -3.31 25.06 6.51
C GLY A 10 -3.50 23.75 7.29
N THR A 11 -4.09 22.71 6.68
CA THR A 11 -4.22 21.38 7.31
C THR A 11 -3.27 20.38 6.67
N SER A 12 -2.43 19.74 7.49
CA SER A 12 -1.57 18.63 7.07
C SER A 12 -2.37 17.34 7.00
N PHE A 13 -2.29 16.63 5.86
CA PHE A 13 -2.89 15.31 5.69
C PHE A 13 -1.97 14.38 4.90
N VAL A 14 -2.30 13.09 4.93
CA VAL A 14 -1.58 12.02 4.22
C VAL A 14 -2.62 11.12 3.57
N LEU A 15 -2.35 10.65 2.35
CA LEU A 15 -3.14 9.59 1.74
C LEU A 15 -2.55 8.23 2.09
N ALA A 16 -3.35 7.37 2.72
CA ALA A 16 -2.95 6.02 3.09
C ALA A 16 -3.76 4.97 2.33
N SER A 17 -3.09 3.99 1.74
CA SER A 17 -3.74 2.91 0.98
C SER A 17 -2.94 1.61 0.98
N ALA A 18 -3.64 0.49 0.83
CA ALA A 18 -3.03 -0.80 0.53
C ALA A 18 -2.44 -0.89 -0.89
N ARG A 19 -2.76 0.09 -1.75
CA ARG A 19 -2.31 0.13 -3.15
C ARG A 19 -0.85 0.56 -3.29
N TYR A 20 -0.32 0.38 -4.49
CA TYR A 20 0.99 0.88 -4.89
C TYR A 20 0.94 2.40 -5.14
N PRO A 21 2.08 3.13 -5.05
CA PRO A 21 2.12 4.60 -5.13
C PRO A 21 1.41 5.19 -6.35
N ALA A 22 1.68 4.68 -7.55
CA ALA A 22 1.11 5.22 -8.78
C ALA A 22 -0.43 5.13 -8.87
N ALA A 23 -1.09 4.23 -8.13
CA ALA A 23 -2.55 4.24 -8.01
C ALA A 23 -3.06 5.37 -7.12
N ILE A 24 -2.29 5.78 -6.10
CA ILE A 24 -2.59 6.90 -5.22
C ILE A 24 -2.34 8.23 -5.96
N GLU A 25 -1.29 8.30 -6.80
CA GLU A 25 -0.99 9.47 -7.63
C GLU A 25 -2.16 9.92 -8.48
N LEU A 26 -2.99 8.99 -8.97
CA LEU A 26 -4.18 9.32 -9.76
C LEU A 26 -5.16 10.20 -8.97
N ILE A 27 -5.31 9.97 -7.67
CA ILE A 27 -6.15 10.82 -6.81
C ILE A 27 -5.46 12.17 -6.57
N ILE A 28 -4.15 12.15 -6.33
CA ILE A 28 -3.39 13.38 -6.09
C ILE A 28 -3.49 14.33 -7.29
N SER A 29 -3.26 13.82 -8.50
CA SER A 29 -3.32 14.61 -9.73
C SER A 29 -4.74 15.08 -10.05
N ASN A 30 -5.74 14.19 -9.91
CA ASN A 30 -7.13 14.53 -10.21
C ASN A 30 -7.70 15.63 -9.31
N TYR A 31 -7.22 15.73 -8.07
CA TYR A 31 -7.71 16.71 -7.09
C TYR A 31 -6.72 17.85 -6.80
N GLY A 32 -5.59 17.91 -7.52
CA GLY A 32 -4.58 18.96 -7.32
C GLY A 32 -4.00 18.98 -5.90
N LEU A 33 -3.82 17.81 -5.29
CA LEU A 33 -3.36 17.69 -3.92
C LEU A 33 -1.82 17.76 -3.85
N THR A 34 -1.32 18.26 -2.74
CA THR A 34 0.10 18.16 -2.37
C THR A 34 0.17 17.55 -0.98
N CYS A 35 0.62 16.30 -0.91
CA CYS A 35 0.73 15.56 0.35
C CYS A 35 1.70 14.38 0.23
N SER A 36 2.16 13.90 1.37
CA SER A 36 2.87 12.63 1.54
C SER A 36 1.92 11.45 1.33
N ILE A 37 2.47 10.27 1.00
CA ILE A 37 1.67 9.04 0.80
C ILE A 37 2.20 7.87 1.60
N ILE A 38 1.28 7.05 2.11
CA ILE A 38 1.55 5.75 2.74
C ILE A 38 0.96 4.68 1.81
N ALA A 39 1.82 3.91 1.17
CA ALA A 39 1.47 2.86 0.22
C ALA A 39 1.73 1.47 0.80
N PHE A 40 1.26 0.43 0.10
CA PHE A 40 1.44 -0.97 0.48
C PHE A 40 1.06 -1.27 1.94
N SER A 41 -0.05 -0.69 2.42
CA SER A 41 -0.53 -0.86 3.80
C SER A 41 0.49 -0.42 4.86
N GLY A 42 1.36 0.54 4.55
CA GLY A 42 2.42 1.01 5.45
C GLY A 42 3.81 0.49 5.09
N GLY A 43 3.94 -0.37 4.08
CA GLY A 43 5.24 -0.88 3.61
C GLY A 43 6.10 0.16 2.90
N LEU A 44 5.54 1.30 2.48
CA LEU A 44 6.28 2.39 1.86
C LEU A 44 5.68 3.75 2.27
N ILE A 45 6.53 4.69 2.65
CA ILE A 45 6.16 6.08 2.94
C ILE A 45 6.99 6.98 2.04
N LEU A 46 6.30 7.82 1.27
CA LEU A 46 6.92 8.85 0.44
C LEU A 46 6.51 10.24 0.93
N ASP A 47 7.43 11.19 0.85
CA ASP A 47 7.13 12.61 1.08
C ASP A 47 6.33 13.22 -0.10
N GLU A 48 6.01 14.50 -0.01
CA GLU A 48 5.31 15.25 -1.06
C GLU A 48 6.09 15.36 -2.38
N ASN A 49 7.42 15.19 -2.36
CA ASN A 49 8.29 15.18 -3.52
C ASN A 49 8.57 13.76 -4.04
N ARG A 50 7.94 12.75 -3.42
CA ARG A 50 8.13 11.32 -3.70
C ARG A 50 9.49 10.76 -3.31
N SER A 51 10.21 11.45 -2.43
CA SER A 51 11.38 10.86 -1.77
C SER A 51 10.94 9.80 -0.80
N VAL A 52 11.68 8.68 -0.74
CA VAL A 52 11.41 7.60 0.20
C VAL A 52 11.79 8.05 1.61
N LEU A 53 10.82 8.07 2.52
CA LEU A 53 11.04 8.32 3.95
C LEU A 53 11.17 7.01 4.74
N TYR A 54 10.48 5.96 4.29
CA TYR A 54 10.50 4.64 4.90
C TYR A 54 10.12 3.59 3.88
N GLU A 55 10.80 2.46 3.92
CA GLU A 55 10.38 1.25 3.22
C GLU A 55 10.61 0.01 4.07
N LYS A 56 9.67 -0.92 3.99
CA LYS A 56 9.77 -2.27 4.53
C LYS A 56 9.00 -3.23 3.65
N GLY A 57 9.74 -3.83 2.72
CA GLY A 57 9.24 -4.91 1.86
C GLY A 57 9.53 -6.29 2.46
N PHE A 58 9.12 -7.31 1.71
CA PHE A 58 9.51 -8.69 1.97
C PHE A 58 10.91 -8.97 1.41
N THR A 59 11.71 -9.77 2.12
CA THR A 59 12.86 -10.39 1.48
C THR A 59 12.40 -11.43 0.45
N ALA A 60 13.26 -11.83 -0.48
CA ALA A 60 12.95 -12.90 -1.41
C ALA A 60 12.53 -14.20 -0.71
N LYS A 61 13.11 -14.46 0.48
CA LYS A 61 12.76 -15.60 1.33
C LYS A 61 11.35 -15.47 1.91
N ASP A 62 11.01 -14.30 2.46
CA ASP A 62 9.67 -14.06 3.03
C ASP A 62 8.60 -14.12 1.94
N ALA A 63 8.89 -13.59 0.75
CA ALA A 63 8.01 -13.65 -0.40
C ALA A 63 7.79 -15.10 -0.87
N ALA A 64 8.85 -15.91 -0.93
CA ALA A 64 8.76 -17.32 -1.28
C ALA A 64 7.90 -18.09 -0.26
N TYR A 65 8.18 -17.92 1.04
CA TYR A 65 7.41 -18.54 2.14
C TYR A 65 5.93 -18.15 2.11
N THR A 66 5.61 -16.86 1.93
CA THR A 66 4.22 -16.39 1.83
C THR A 66 3.51 -17.06 0.65
N ARG A 67 4.17 -17.16 -0.50
CA ARG A 67 3.61 -17.78 -1.70
C ARG A 67 3.41 -19.29 -1.56
N SER A 68 4.33 -20.01 -0.91
CA SER A 68 4.22 -21.46 -0.74
C SER A 68 3.21 -21.84 0.33
N ASP A 69 3.24 -21.15 1.46
CA ASP A 69 2.62 -21.63 2.68
C ASP A 69 1.36 -20.86 3.06
N TRP A 70 1.17 -19.62 2.62
CA TRP A 70 0.00 -18.81 2.97
C TRP A 70 -1.00 -18.63 1.83
N ILE A 71 -0.53 -18.53 0.59
CA ILE A 71 -1.42 -18.43 -0.57
C ILE A 71 -1.97 -19.81 -0.90
N VAL A 72 -3.23 -20.03 -0.54
CA VAL A 72 -3.98 -21.22 -0.89
C VAL A 72 -4.18 -21.29 -2.42
N LYS A 73 -3.88 -22.43 -3.02
CA LYS A 73 -4.07 -22.69 -4.46
C LYS A 73 -5.29 -23.56 -4.75
N ASP A 74 -5.69 -24.38 -3.78
CA ASP A 74 -6.80 -25.31 -3.91
C ASP A 74 -8.03 -24.75 -3.18
N PRO A 75 -9.15 -24.49 -3.88
CA PRO A 75 -10.42 -24.08 -3.29
C PRO A 75 -10.96 -25.01 -2.18
N SER A 76 -10.56 -26.27 -2.19
CA SER A 76 -10.97 -27.28 -1.19
C SER A 76 -10.11 -27.28 0.09
N ASP A 77 -9.02 -26.49 0.12
CA ASP A 77 -8.15 -26.37 1.30
C ASP A 77 -8.95 -25.82 2.50
N PRO A 78 -8.79 -26.39 3.70
CA PRO A 78 -9.57 -26.00 4.89
C PRO A 78 -9.36 -24.54 5.33
N ARG A 79 -8.34 -23.84 4.81
CA ARG A 79 -8.11 -22.42 5.07
C ARG A 79 -9.00 -21.50 4.21
N VAL A 80 -9.67 -22.04 3.19
CA VAL A 80 -10.66 -21.29 2.40
C VAL A 80 -11.97 -21.21 3.19
N LEU A 81 -12.28 -20.01 3.69
CA LEU A 81 -13.53 -19.77 4.43
C LEU A 81 -14.74 -19.65 3.50
N PHE A 82 -14.52 -19.05 2.33
CA PHE A 82 -15.56 -18.82 1.32
C PHE A 82 -14.97 -19.04 -0.07
N TYR A 83 -15.68 -19.82 -0.89
CA TYR A 83 -15.36 -19.98 -2.30
C TYR A 83 -16.57 -19.57 -3.13
N HIS A 84 -16.38 -18.59 -4.00
CA HIS A 84 -17.40 -18.19 -4.96
C HIS A 84 -16.98 -18.73 -6.34
N SER A 85 -17.67 -19.77 -6.81
CA SER A 85 -17.51 -20.23 -8.19
C SER A 85 -18.00 -19.11 -9.11
N ARG A 86 -17.16 -18.64 -10.04
CA ARG A 86 -17.65 -17.77 -11.11
C ARG A 86 -18.68 -18.60 -11.90
N GLN A 87 -19.93 -18.16 -11.86
CA GLN A 87 -20.92 -18.56 -12.87
C GLN A 87 -20.54 -17.94 -14.21
#